data_AF-A0A0M9E5R5-F1
#
_entry.id   AF-A0A0M9E5R5-F1
#
_cell.length_a   1.000
_cell.length_b   1.000
_cell.length_c   1.000
_cell.angle_alpha   90.00
_cell.angle_beta   90.00
_cell.angle_gamma   90.00
#
_symmetry.space_group_name_H-M   'P 1'
#
loop_
_entity.id
_entity.type
_entity.pdbx_description
1 polymer ?
#
loop_
_entity_poly.entity_id
_entity_poly.type
_entity_poly.pdbx_seq_one_letter_code
_entity_poly.pdbx_strand_id
1 'polypeptide(L)'
;MQYILEERIGDPELEEKLLTLDYGGLIQSTTSSFHYQGIPDDILDLIFRDRYQYEIYREKFDLASELKQRVKNLEKNNRSLKAQVNELKGRMLELVIWRELNTYRKKGKPFSDLDNRFRPIPQNLSQHPNLSKIKEMKIGMIYLNYFIQSPETSVLELDLLVEGITDDSYHAIVFEIKNRNEKNCPSEHEIQLFAKKIDVLKYSLNRQGYKQFSILPLYLSANGFDEDSEKWLHKQEIFTSDADSWGIHIDC
;
A
#
# COMPACT_ATOMS: atom_id res chain seq x y z
N MET A 1 5.91 -16.98 -70.95
CA MET A 1 4.96 -17.98 -70.38
C MET A 1 4.36 -17.33 -69.15
N GLN A 2 3.25 -16.64 -69.37
CA GLN A 2 2.61 -15.72 -68.44
C GLN A 2 1.62 -16.56 -67.63
N TYR A 3 1.94 -16.87 -66.37
CA TYR A 3 0.95 -17.46 -65.47
C TYR A 3 -0.03 -16.35 -65.10
N ILE A 4 -1.15 -16.36 -65.80
CA ILE A 4 -2.38 -15.67 -65.46
C ILE A 4 -2.77 -16.19 -64.06
N LEU A 5 -2.49 -15.40 -63.02
CA LEU A 5 -3.22 -15.52 -61.76
C LEU A 5 -4.59 -14.92 -62.03
N GLU A 6 -5.46 -15.76 -62.60
CA GLU A 6 -6.90 -15.53 -62.62
C GLU A 6 -7.32 -15.11 -61.22
N GLU A 7 -8.10 -14.03 -61.18
CA GLU A 7 -8.98 -13.66 -60.09
C GLU A 7 -9.69 -14.93 -59.59
N ARG A 8 -9.19 -15.54 -58.51
CA ARG A 8 -10.03 -16.40 -57.69
C ARG A 8 -10.98 -15.50 -56.92
N ILE A 9 -12.04 -15.14 -57.62
CA ILE A 9 -13.36 -14.85 -57.08
C ILE A 9 -13.57 -15.73 -55.85
N GLY A 10 -13.96 -15.09 -54.74
CA GLY A 10 -14.09 -15.69 -53.42
C GLY A 10 -14.70 -17.08 -53.48
N ASP A 11 -14.01 -18.03 -52.86
CA ASP A 11 -14.51 -19.37 -52.62
C ASP A 11 -15.83 -19.23 -51.83
N PRO A 12 -17.01 -19.46 -52.44
CA PRO A 12 -18.29 -19.23 -51.78
C PRO A 12 -18.45 -20.11 -50.53
N GLU A 13 -17.79 -21.27 -50.54
CA GLU A 13 -17.75 -22.20 -49.42
C GLU A 13 -16.90 -21.64 -48.26
N LEU A 14 -15.83 -20.90 -48.58
CA LEU A 14 -15.03 -20.18 -47.59
C LEU A 14 -15.79 -18.98 -47.01
N GLU A 15 -16.49 -18.21 -47.86
CA GLU A 15 -17.31 -17.08 -47.43
C GLU A 15 -18.46 -17.53 -46.51
N GLU A 16 -19.16 -18.61 -46.85
CA GLU A 16 -20.21 -19.22 -46.01
C GLU A 16 -19.66 -19.70 -44.65
N LYS A 17 -18.47 -20.32 -44.64
CA LYS A 17 -17.80 -20.75 -43.40
C LYS A 17 -17.39 -19.55 -42.53
N LEU A 18 -16.85 -18.48 -43.12
CA LEU A 18 -16.46 -17.27 -42.39
C LEU A 18 -17.67 -16.54 -41.81
N LEU A 19 -18.76 -16.41 -42.59
CA LEU A 19 -20.03 -15.86 -42.10
C LEU A 19 -20.62 -16.69 -40.96
N THR A 20 -20.49 -18.03 -41.02
CA THR A 20 -20.94 -18.91 -39.94
C THR A 20 -20.11 -18.70 -38.65
N LEU A 21 -18.79 -18.49 -38.78
CA LEU A 21 -17.90 -18.20 -37.65
C LEU A 21 -18.16 -16.80 -37.05
N ASP A 22 -18.45 -15.80 -37.88
CA ASP A 22 -18.83 -14.44 -37.46
C ASP A 22 -20.20 -14.45 -36.75
N TYR A 23 -21.20 -15.14 -37.32
CA TYR A 23 -22.52 -15.33 -36.69
C TYR A 23 -22.45 -16.12 -35.38
N GLY A 24 -21.54 -17.09 -35.30
CA GLY A 24 -21.24 -17.84 -34.08
C GLY A 24 -20.44 -17.06 -33.04
N GLY A 25 -20.02 -15.82 -33.34
CA GLY A 25 -19.26 -14.95 -32.46
C GLY A 25 -17.82 -15.41 -32.21
N LEU A 26 -17.25 -16.23 -33.10
CA LEU A 26 -15.88 -16.78 -32.95
C LEU A 26 -14.82 -15.90 -33.64
N ILE A 27 -15.24 -15.12 -34.64
CA ILE A 27 -14.44 -14.09 -35.33
C ILE A 27 -15.27 -12.82 -35.46
N GLN A 28 -14.63 -11.71 -35.83
CA GLN A 28 -15.28 -10.44 -36.13
C GLN A 28 -14.87 -9.96 -37.52
N SER A 29 -15.87 -9.59 -38.32
CA SER A 29 -15.67 -8.80 -39.53
C SER A 29 -15.13 -7.41 -39.18
N THR A 30 -14.13 -6.94 -39.93
CA THR A 30 -13.54 -5.61 -39.75
C THR A 30 -14.08 -4.63 -40.81
N THR A 31 -13.38 -3.55 -41.13
CA THR A 31 -13.83 -2.51 -42.08
C THR A 31 -14.00 -2.99 -43.53
N SER A 32 -13.76 -4.27 -43.83
CA SER A 32 -14.06 -4.87 -45.13
C SER A 32 -14.46 -6.34 -45.00
N SER A 33 -15.22 -6.84 -45.97
CA SER A 33 -15.64 -8.25 -46.09
C SER A 33 -14.49 -9.25 -46.30
N PHE A 34 -13.25 -8.77 -46.49
CA PHE A 34 -12.05 -9.58 -46.72
C PHE A 34 -11.13 -9.67 -45.51
N HIS A 35 -11.39 -8.89 -44.45
CA HIS A 35 -10.53 -8.79 -43.28
C HIS A 35 -11.28 -9.25 -42.04
N TYR A 36 -10.79 -10.35 -41.48
CA TYR A 36 -11.32 -10.98 -40.27
C TYR A 36 -10.25 -10.97 -39.18
N GLN A 37 -10.69 -10.83 -37.94
CA GLN A 37 -9.87 -10.98 -36.74
C GLN A 37 -10.58 -11.90 -35.74
N GLY A 38 -9.85 -12.54 -34.83
CA GLY A 38 -10.54 -13.20 -33.71
C GLY A 38 -11.06 -12.16 -32.72
N ILE A 39 -11.69 -12.63 -31.64
CA ILE A 39 -12.16 -11.72 -30.58
C ILE A 39 -10.94 -11.12 -29.86
N PRO A 40 -10.76 -9.78 -29.84
CA PRO A 40 -9.53 -9.13 -29.38
C PRO A 40 -9.03 -9.48 -27.97
N ASP A 41 -9.94 -9.87 -27.07
CA ASP A 41 -9.64 -10.25 -25.68
C ASP A 41 -9.58 -11.76 -25.43
N ASP A 42 -9.56 -12.59 -26.48
CA ASP A 42 -9.69 -14.04 -26.36
C ASP A 42 -8.44 -14.81 -26.84
N ILE A 43 -8.27 -16.02 -26.30
CA ILE A 43 -7.34 -17.03 -26.82
C ILE A 43 -7.64 -17.34 -28.29
N LEU A 44 -8.90 -17.18 -28.70
CA LEU A 44 -9.34 -17.37 -30.07
C LEU A 44 -8.66 -16.43 -31.07
N ASP A 45 -8.37 -15.17 -30.72
CA ASP A 45 -7.61 -14.27 -31.62
C ASP A 45 -6.17 -14.74 -31.80
N LEU A 46 -5.54 -15.19 -30.72
CA LEU A 46 -4.19 -15.76 -30.80
C LEU A 46 -4.15 -17.01 -31.68
N ILE A 47 -5.11 -17.92 -31.52
CA ILE A 47 -5.24 -19.12 -32.36
C ILE A 47 -5.52 -18.75 -33.82
N PHE A 48 -6.40 -17.79 -34.05
CA PHE A 48 -6.77 -17.34 -35.39
C PHE A 48 -5.56 -16.74 -36.11
N ARG A 49 -4.83 -15.84 -35.45
CA ARG A 49 -3.65 -15.18 -36.01
C ARG A 49 -2.48 -16.14 -36.21
N ASP A 50 -2.29 -17.10 -35.30
CA ASP A 50 -1.29 -18.17 -35.48
C ASP A 50 -1.55 -19.04 -36.71
N ARG A 51 -2.82 -19.26 -37.04
CA ARG A 51 -3.19 -20.15 -38.16
C ARG A 51 -3.37 -19.46 -39.50
N TYR A 52 -3.79 -18.19 -39.53
CA TYR A 52 -4.29 -17.56 -40.75
C TYR A 52 -3.65 -16.20 -41.07
N GLN A 53 -2.83 -15.63 -40.18
CA GLN A 53 -2.27 -14.29 -40.41
C GLN A 53 -1.35 -14.23 -41.62
N TYR A 54 -0.57 -15.28 -41.90
CA TYR A 54 0.32 -15.29 -43.06
C TYR A 54 -0.46 -15.45 -44.37
N GLU A 55 -1.50 -16.27 -44.38
CA GLU A 55 -2.37 -16.50 -45.54
C GLU A 55 -3.09 -15.23 -45.96
N ILE A 56 -3.60 -14.46 -44.97
CA ILE A 56 -4.38 -13.25 -45.18
C ILE A 56 -3.47 -12.05 -45.47
N TYR A 57 -2.46 -11.82 -44.63
CA TYR A 57 -1.69 -10.57 -44.63
C TYR A 57 -0.26 -10.72 -45.18
N ARG A 58 0.21 -11.96 -45.45
CA ARG A 58 1.61 -12.27 -45.82
C ARG A 58 2.64 -11.85 -44.77
N GLU A 59 2.19 -11.71 -43.52
CA GLU A 59 3.02 -11.37 -42.37
C GLU A 59 3.13 -12.56 -41.42
N LYS A 60 4.32 -12.79 -40.87
CA LYS A 60 4.53 -13.86 -39.89
C LYS A 60 4.06 -13.41 -38.52
N PHE A 61 3.11 -14.14 -37.94
CA PHE A 61 2.73 -13.99 -36.54
C PHE A 61 3.72 -14.72 -35.63
N ASP A 62 4.20 -14.05 -34.57
CA ASP A 62 5.04 -14.66 -33.54
C ASP A 62 4.24 -14.81 -32.24
N LEU A 63 3.49 -15.90 -32.17
CA LEU A 63 2.68 -16.26 -31.00
C LEU A 63 3.52 -16.31 -29.72
N ALA A 64 4.75 -16.85 -29.80
CA ALA A 64 5.60 -17.02 -28.64
C ALA A 64 6.03 -15.66 -28.05
N SER A 65 6.43 -14.71 -28.92
CA SER A 65 6.79 -13.36 -28.49
C SER A 65 5.59 -12.60 -27.93
N GLU A 66 4.42 -12.69 -28.56
CA GLU A 66 3.21 -11.99 -28.07
C GLU A 66 2.74 -12.56 -26.72
N LEU A 67 2.70 -13.89 -26.56
CA LEU A 67 2.38 -14.54 -25.28
C LEU A 67 3.36 -14.13 -24.18
N LYS A 68 4.67 -14.12 -24.46
CA LYS A 68 5.70 -13.69 -23.51
C LYS A 68 5.50 -12.23 -23.09
N GLN A 69 5.13 -11.35 -24.01
CA GLN A 69 4.83 -9.96 -23.72
C GLN A 69 3.56 -9.81 -22.87
N ARG A 70 2.48 -10.54 -23.18
CA ARG A 70 1.24 -10.56 -22.38
C ARG A 70 1.52 -11.02 -20.95
N VAL A 71 2.27 -12.12 -20.76
CA VAL A 71 2.67 -12.61 -19.43
C VAL A 71 3.48 -11.55 -18.68
N LYS A 72 4.49 -10.95 -19.30
CA LYS A 72 5.31 -9.90 -18.67
C LYS A 72 4.48 -8.68 -18.26
N ASN A 73 3.49 -8.28 -19.07
CA ASN A 73 2.58 -7.19 -18.76
C ASN A 73 1.67 -7.55 -17.58
N LEU A 74 1.10 -8.77 -17.57
CA LEU A 74 0.29 -9.25 -16.44
C LEU A 74 1.10 -9.33 -15.14
N GLU A 75 2.34 -9.80 -15.19
CA GLU A 75 3.24 -9.83 -14.02
C GLU A 75 3.55 -8.41 -13.50
N LYS A 76 3.75 -7.45 -14.40
CA LYS A 76 3.94 -6.04 -14.03
C LYS A 76 2.67 -5.47 -13.38
N ASN A 77 1.51 -5.71 -13.98
CA ASN A 77 0.22 -5.25 -13.46
C ASN A 77 -0.09 -5.87 -12.10
N ASN A 78 0.12 -7.18 -11.94
CA ASN A 78 -0.06 -7.89 -10.68
C ASN A 78 0.84 -7.32 -9.58
N ARG A 79 2.12 -7.04 -9.87
CA ARG A 79 3.03 -6.38 -8.92
C ARG A 79 2.55 -4.98 -8.53
N SER A 80 2.08 -4.19 -9.51
CA SER A 80 1.55 -2.85 -9.25
C SER A 80 0.29 -2.89 -8.38
N LEU A 81 -0.66 -3.76 -8.69
CA LEU A 81 -1.89 -3.93 -7.91
C LEU A 81 -1.60 -4.39 -6.48
N LYS A 82 -0.68 -5.34 -6.29
CA LYS A 82 -0.25 -5.76 -4.95
C LYS A 82 0.36 -4.61 -4.15
N ALA A 83 1.15 -3.76 -4.79
CA ALA A 83 1.70 -2.57 -4.13
C ALA A 83 0.58 -1.59 -3.70
N GLN A 84 -0.39 -1.31 -4.59
CA GLN A 84 -1.54 -0.45 -4.27
C GLN A 84 -2.40 -1.03 -3.13
N VAL A 85 -2.66 -2.34 -3.13
CA VAL A 85 -3.39 -3.01 -2.04
C VAL A 85 -2.64 -2.88 -0.72
N ASN A 86 -1.31 -3.04 -0.73
CA ASN A 86 -0.51 -2.89 0.49
C ASN A 86 -0.51 -1.46 1.03
N GLU A 87 -0.45 -0.45 0.14
CA GLU A 87 -0.59 0.95 0.51
C GLU A 87 -1.96 1.24 1.13
N LEU A 88 -3.04 0.75 0.50
CA LEU A 88 -4.40 0.90 1.01
C LEU A 88 -4.60 0.22 2.37
N LYS A 89 -4.05 -0.99 2.56
CA LYS A 89 -4.05 -1.66 3.86
C LYS A 89 -3.34 -0.81 4.94
N GLY A 90 -2.22 -0.17 4.59
CA GLY A 90 -1.51 0.76 5.48
C GLY A 90 -2.36 1.97 5.87
N ARG A 91 -2.95 2.67 4.90
CA ARG A 91 -3.84 3.82 5.18
C ARG A 91 -5.07 3.44 5.99
N MET A 92 -5.62 2.24 5.77
CA MET A 92 -6.74 1.75 6.56
C MET A 92 -6.35 1.56 8.03
N LEU A 93 -5.15 1.08 8.30
CA LEU A 93 -4.61 0.93 9.66
C LEU A 93 -4.51 2.28 10.38
N GLU A 94 -3.96 3.29 9.71
CA GLU A 94 -3.92 4.68 10.20
C GLU A 94 -5.32 5.21 10.54
N LEU A 95 -6.30 5.00 9.64
CA LEU A 95 -7.68 5.45 9.82
C LEU A 95 -8.38 4.75 10.99
N VAL A 96 -8.13 3.45 11.20
CA VAL A 96 -8.72 2.70 12.31
C VAL A 96 -8.21 3.23 13.65
N ILE A 97 -6.90 3.40 13.78
CA ILE A 97 -6.25 3.98 14.98
C ILE A 97 -6.78 5.39 15.23
N TRP A 98 -6.82 6.23 14.20
CA TRP A 98 -7.38 7.57 14.28
C TRP A 98 -8.83 7.56 14.77
N ARG A 99 -9.67 6.65 14.23
CA ARG A 99 -11.10 6.57 14.58
C ARG A 99 -11.31 6.17 16.04
N GLU A 100 -10.50 5.24 16.54
CA GLU A 100 -10.51 4.84 17.95
C GLU A 100 -10.15 6.02 18.84
N LEU A 101 -9.00 6.67 18.60
CA LEU A 101 -8.54 7.82 19.38
C LEU A 101 -9.52 8.99 19.31
N ASN A 102 -10.12 9.24 18.14
CA ASN A 102 -11.14 10.27 17.96
C ASN A 102 -12.41 9.97 18.77
N THR A 103 -12.68 8.72 19.10
CA THR A 103 -13.78 8.35 20.00
C THR A 103 -13.49 8.78 21.44
N TYR A 104 -12.26 8.60 21.93
CA TYR A 104 -11.83 9.11 23.24
C TYR A 104 -11.88 10.65 23.28
N ARG A 105 -11.34 11.30 22.24
CA ARG A 105 -11.42 12.75 22.04
C ARG A 105 -12.85 13.29 22.13
N LYS A 106 -13.78 12.74 21.35
CA LYS A 106 -15.20 13.17 21.33
C LYS A 106 -15.90 12.99 22.68
N LYS A 107 -15.49 11.97 23.45
CA LYS A 107 -16.02 11.72 24.81
C LYS A 107 -15.35 12.58 25.88
N GLY A 108 -14.27 13.31 25.55
CA GLY A 108 -13.47 14.07 26.51
C GLY A 108 -12.80 13.18 27.56
N LYS A 109 -12.60 11.89 27.25
CA LYS A 109 -12.03 10.90 28.17
C LYS A 109 -10.55 10.66 27.85
N PRO A 110 -9.71 10.42 28.87
CA PRO A 110 -8.35 9.96 28.66
C PRO A 110 -8.31 8.58 27.97
N PHE A 111 -7.19 8.28 27.31
CA PHE A 111 -6.98 6.98 26.68
C PHE A 111 -6.50 5.95 27.71
N SER A 112 -7.42 5.51 28.58
CA SER A 112 -7.11 4.65 29.73
C SER A 112 -6.56 3.27 29.36
N ASP A 113 -6.94 2.75 28.19
CA ASP A 113 -6.66 1.38 27.76
C ASP A 113 -5.35 1.28 26.95
N LEU A 114 -4.54 2.34 26.94
CA LEU A 114 -3.30 2.42 26.17
C LEU A 114 -2.32 1.27 26.44
N ASP A 115 -2.23 0.76 27.67
CA ASP A 115 -1.34 -0.36 28.00
C ASP A 115 -1.70 -1.64 27.24
N ASN A 116 -3.00 -1.83 26.95
CA ASN A 116 -3.49 -2.99 26.20
C ASN A 116 -3.17 -2.88 24.70
N ARG A 117 -2.66 -1.72 24.25
CA ARG A 117 -2.27 -1.46 22.87
C ARG A 117 -0.80 -1.70 22.60
N PHE A 118 -0.02 -2.09 23.60
CA PHE A 118 1.38 -2.40 23.40
C PHE A 118 1.60 -3.90 23.25
N ARG A 119 2.62 -4.24 22.46
CA ARG A 119 3.29 -5.54 22.56
C ARG A 119 4.02 -5.63 23.91
N PRO A 120 4.49 -6.82 24.33
CA PRO A 120 5.27 -6.96 25.56
C PRO A 120 6.47 -5.99 25.59
N ILE A 121 6.46 -5.08 26.55
CA ILE A 121 7.52 -4.08 26.76
C ILE A 121 8.37 -4.43 27.99
N PRO A 122 9.68 -4.08 28.00
CA PRO A 122 10.54 -4.33 29.14
C PRO A 122 10.18 -3.40 30.32
N GLN A 123 10.57 -3.81 31.53
CA GLN A 123 10.17 -3.15 32.78
C GLN A 123 10.59 -1.68 32.87
N ASN A 124 11.74 -1.33 32.30
CA ASN A 124 12.20 0.07 32.26
C ASN A 124 11.26 0.96 31.42
N LEU A 125 10.69 0.42 30.35
CA LEU A 125 9.78 1.16 29.47
C LEU A 125 8.37 1.22 30.05
N SER A 126 7.90 0.17 30.72
CA SER A 126 6.59 0.17 31.40
C SER A 126 6.54 1.12 32.59
N GLN A 127 7.69 1.44 33.20
CA GLN A 127 7.80 2.42 34.28
C GLN A 127 8.18 3.83 33.78
N HIS A 128 8.21 4.04 32.46
CA HIS A 128 8.65 5.31 31.89
C HIS A 128 7.69 6.47 32.28
N PRO A 129 8.20 7.61 32.78
CA PRO A 129 7.37 8.67 33.37
C PRO A 129 6.40 9.33 32.37
N ASN A 130 6.72 9.32 31.07
CA ASN A 130 5.79 9.84 30.06
C ASN A 130 4.55 8.97 29.91
N LEU A 131 4.63 7.66 30.16
CA LEU A 131 3.48 6.75 29.98
C LEU A 131 2.34 7.14 30.92
N SER A 132 2.61 7.30 32.21
CA SER A 132 1.60 7.69 33.21
C SER A 132 0.95 9.03 32.87
N LYS A 133 1.76 10.03 32.48
CA LYS A 133 1.24 11.36 32.07
C LYS A 133 0.36 11.28 30.84
N ILE A 134 0.73 10.44 29.87
CA ILE A 134 -0.03 10.28 28.62
C ILE A 134 -1.34 9.53 28.85
N LYS A 135 -1.39 8.56 29.77
CA LYS A 135 -2.63 7.85 30.10
C LYS A 135 -3.70 8.75 30.72
N GLU A 136 -3.28 9.80 31.42
CA GLU A 136 -4.17 10.80 32.04
C GLU A 136 -4.55 11.93 31.07
N MET A 137 -3.86 12.03 29.94
CA MET A 137 -4.06 13.07 28.95
C MET A 137 -5.45 12.97 28.30
N LYS A 138 -6.18 14.09 28.25
CA LYS A 138 -7.34 14.24 27.37
C LYS A 138 -6.87 14.62 25.97
N ILE A 139 -7.36 13.91 24.96
CA ILE A 139 -6.99 14.17 23.57
C ILE A 139 -7.62 15.49 23.08
N GLY A 140 -6.79 16.38 22.56
CA GLY A 140 -7.16 17.65 21.94
C GLY A 140 -7.27 17.55 20.43
N MET A 141 -6.13 17.48 19.74
CA MET A 141 -6.06 17.36 18.28
C MET A 141 -5.45 16.04 17.85
N ILE A 142 -5.85 15.56 16.67
CA ILE A 142 -5.31 14.35 16.05
C ILE A 142 -5.04 14.68 14.59
N TYR A 143 -3.78 14.56 14.17
CA TYR A 143 -3.32 14.84 12.82
C TYR A 143 -2.84 13.56 12.16
N LEU A 144 -3.34 13.30 10.95
CA LEU A 144 -2.77 12.33 10.03
C LEU A 144 -1.73 13.05 9.17
N ASN A 145 -0.63 12.37 8.84
CA ASN A 145 0.41 12.89 7.93
C ASN A 145 0.95 14.24 8.41
N TYR A 146 1.33 14.31 9.68
CA TYR A 146 1.80 15.54 10.31
C TYR A 146 3.23 15.86 9.86
N PHE A 147 3.40 17.01 9.22
CA PHE A 147 4.70 17.49 8.79
C PHE A 147 5.39 18.31 9.89
N ILE A 148 6.51 17.81 10.40
CA ILE A 148 7.31 18.49 11.40
C ILE A 148 7.95 19.73 10.75
N GLN A 149 7.54 20.91 11.22
CA GLN A 149 8.07 22.19 10.75
C GLN A 149 9.40 22.48 11.43
N SER A 150 10.51 22.34 10.70
CA SER A 150 11.85 22.71 11.18
C SER A 150 12.59 23.45 10.06
N PRO A 151 13.05 24.70 10.30
CA PRO A 151 13.77 25.50 9.29
C PRO A 151 15.11 24.89 8.84
N GLU A 152 15.68 23.98 9.63
CA GLU A 152 17.05 23.49 9.50
C GLU A 152 17.13 22.07 8.93
N THR A 153 16.00 21.39 8.81
CA THR A 153 15.93 20.01 8.31
C THR A 153 14.94 19.92 7.16
N SER A 154 15.15 18.93 6.27
CA SER A 154 14.11 18.55 5.31
C SER A 154 12.81 18.24 6.06
N VAL A 155 11.68 18.53 5.43
CA VAL A 155 10.36 18.23 5.98
C VAL A 155 10.26 16.73 6.28
N LEU A 156 9.94 16.39 7.52
CA LEU A 156 9.71 15.01 7.96
C LEU A 156 8.23 14.83 8.29
N GLU A 157 7.67 13.71 7.87
CA GLU A 157 6.27 13.36 8.06
C GLU A 157 6.12 12.31 9.16
N LEU A 158 5.16 12.51 10.06
CA LEU A 158 4.68 11.54 11.04
C LEU A 158 3.33 11.00 10.59
N ASP A 159 3.15 9.68 10.65
CA ASP A 159 1.93 9.04 10.16
C ASP A 159 0.70 9.47 11.00
N LEU A 160 0.85 9.54 12.33
CA LEU A 160 -0.18 10.08 13.22
C LEU A 160 0.42 10.83 14.42
N LEU A 161 -0.09 12.02 14.70
CA LEU A 161 0.21 12.81 15.90
C LEU A 161 -1.07 13.05 16.71
N VAL A 162 -1.04 12.70 17.98
CA VAL A 162 -2.14 12.93 18.93
C VAL A 162 -1.67 13.91 19.98
N GLU A 163 -2.29 15.08 20.06
CA GLU A 163 -1.97 16.10 21.06
C GLU A 163 -2.95 16.08 22.23
N GLY A 164 -2.44 16.37 23.42
CA GLY A 164 -3.23 16.59 24.62
C GLY A 164 -3.80 18.00 24.74
N ILE A 165 -4.85 18.14 25.55
CA ILE A 165 -5.33 19.44 26.04
C ILE A 165 -4.62 19.74 27.36
N THR A 166 -3.79 20.78 27.39
CA THR A 166 -3.03 21.19 28.57
C THR A 166 -2.65 22.66 28.51
N ASP A 167 -2.56 23.31 29.67
CA ASP A 167 -2.31 24.76 29.77
C ASP A 167 -0.81 25.10 29.81
N ASP A 168 0.05 24.24 30.41
CA ASP A 168 1.46 24.57 30.71
C ASP A 168 2.52 23.57 30.18
N SER A 169 2.13 22.42 29.64
CA SER A 169 3.04 21.37 29.18
C SER A 169 2.52 20.74 27.90
N TYR A 170 3.39 20.31 26.98
CA TYR A 170 2.95 19.65 25.74
C TYR A 170 2.93 18.13 25.92
N HIS A 171 1.80 17.50 25.62
CA HIS A 171 1.66 16.04 25.69
C HIS A 171 1.29 15.49 24.34
N ALA A 172 1.99 14.45 23.87
CA ALA A 172 1.68 13.84 22.61
C ALA A 172 1.95 12.33 22.55
N ILE A 173 1.14 11.65 21.75
CA ILE A 173 1.42 10.30 21.24
C ILE A 173 1.79 10.44 19.76
N VAL A 174 2.91 9.85 19.38
CA VAL A 174 3.44 9.93 18.01
C VAL A 174 3.51 8.53 17.45
N PHE A 175 2.89 8.30 16.29
CA PHE A 175 2.89 7.00 15.65
C PHE A 175 3.72 7.00 14.35
N GLU A 176 4.48 5.93 14.16
CA GLU A 176 4.86 5.43 12.85
C GLU A 176 4.09 4.13 12.61
N ILE A 177 3.42 4.01 11.48
CA ILE A 177 2.54 2.90 11.15
C ILE A 177 3.06 2.25 9.88
N LYS A 178 3.31 0.95 9.95
CA LYS A 178 3.78 0.17 8.81
C LYS A 178 2.97 -1.10 8.67
N ASN A 179 2.45 -1.31 7.46
CA ASN A 179 1.85 -2.58 7.08
C ASN A 179 2.94 -3.58 6.66
N ARG A 180 3.67 -4.08 7.66
CA ARG A 180 4.80 -5.01 7.53
C ARG A 180 4.46 -6.35 8.16
N ASN A 181 5.22 -7.39 7.83
CA ASN A 181 5.06 -8.72 8.41
C ASN A 181 6.37 -9.28 8.93
N GLU A 182 6.32 -10.36 9.71
CA GLU A 182 7.53 -11.00 10.31
C GLU A 182 8.59 -11.42 9.26
N LYS A 183 8.19 -11.57 7.99
CA LYS A 183 9.11 -11.88 6.87
C LYS A 183 9.69 -10.63 6.21
N ASN A 184 9.07 -9.47 6.40
CA ASN A 184 9.46 -8.17 5.92
C ASN A 184 9.34 -7.18 7.07
N CYS A 185 10.10 -7.41 8.14
CA CYS A 185 10.12 -6.51 9.29
C CYS A 185 10.56 -5.09 8.88
N PRO A 186 10.23 -4.07 9.68
CA PRO A 186 10.82 -2.75 9.51
C PRO A 186 12.34 -2.85 9.38
N SER A 187 12.90 -2.24 8.34
CA SER A 187 14.35 -2.19 8.15
C SER A 187 15.00 -1.32 9.23
N GLU A 188 16.29 -1.57 9.51
CA GLU A 188 17.09 -0.76 10.43
C GLU A 188 17.02 0.74 10.09
N HIS A 189 17.04 1.06 8.79
CA HIS A 189 16.91 2.44 8.32
C HIS A 189 15.56 3.07 8.69
N GLU A 190 14.45 2.32 8.57
CA GLU A 190 13.10 2.82 8.89
C GLU A 190 12.95 3.10 10.40
N ILE A 191 13.43 2.20 11.26
CA ILE A 191 13.34 2.39 12.73
C ILE A 191 14.25 3.54 13.20
N GLN A 192 15.45 3.68 12.62
CA GLN A 192 16.36 4.80 12.88
C GLN A 192 15.79 6.13 12.41
N LEU A 193 15.14 6.14 11.25
CA LEU A 193 14.47 7.33 10.74
C LEU A 193 13.37 7.77 11.70
N PHE A 194 12.56 6.85 12.22
CA PHE A 194 11.52 7.20 13.18
C PHE A 194 12.10 7.81 14.47
N ALA A 195 13.13 7.20 15.06
CA ALA A 195 13.81 7.78 16.23
C ALA A 195 14.29 9.22 15.95
N LYS A 196 14.87 9.46 14.77
CA LYS A 196 15.26 10.80 14.32
C LYS A 196 14.06 11.76 14.19
N LYS A 197 12.90 11.30 13.69
CA LYS A 197 11.69 12.13 13.63
C LYS A 197 11.27 12.59 15.03
N ILE A 198 11.39 11.71 16.05
CA ILE A 198 11.10 12.08 17.44
C ILE A 198 12.05 13.16 17.95
N ASP A 199 13.35 13.05 17.66
CA ASP A 199 14.33 14.06 18.07
C ASP A 199 14.07 15.41 17.39
N VAL A 200 13.73 15.41 16.09
CA VAL A 200 13.39 16.64 15.36
C VAL A 200 12.09 17.25 15.88
N LEU A 201 11.10 16.45 16.26
CA LEU A 201 9.87 16.95 16.89
C LEU A 201 10.17 17.61 18.24
N LYS A 202 10.94 16.95 19.12
CA LYS A 202 11.38 17.53 20.40
C LYS A 202 12.12 18.85 20.20
N TYR A 203 13.02 18.90 19.22
CA TYR A 203 13.75 20.12 18.87
C TYR A 203 12.81 21.25 18.39
N SER A 204 11.85 20.93 17.51
CA SER A 204 10.84 21.88 17.04
C SER A 204 10.00 22.45 18.19
N LEU A 205 9.54 21.59 19.11
CA LEU A 205 8.73 22.01 20.26
C LEU A 205 9.51 22.96 21.19
N ASN A 206 10.78 22.66 21.47
CA ASN A 206 11.65 23.56 22.23
C ASN A 206 11.73 24.95 21.58
N ARG A 207 11.87 25.02 20.25
CA ARG A 207 11.92 26.30 19.52
C ARG A 207 10.59 27.06 19.53
N GLN A 208 9.48 26.36 19.58
CA GLN A 208 8.15 26.95 19.75
C GLN A 208 7.90 27.46 21.19
N GLY A 209 8.85 27.26 22.10
CA GLY A 209 8.80 27.78 23.47
C GLY A 209 8.28 26.79 24.51
N TYR A 210 7.98 25.55 24.12
CA TYR A 210 7.60 24.51 25.08
C TYR A 210 8.81 24.08 25.90
N LYS A 211 8.81 24.41 27.19
CA LYS A 211 9.90 24.05 28.13
C LYS A 211 9.74 22.66 28.74
N GLN A 212 8.53 22.11 28.70
CA GLN A 212 8.22 20.78 29.21
C GLN A 212 7.30 20.07 28.23
N PHE A 213 7.71 18.87 27.82
CA PHE A 213 6.88 18.00 27.00
C PHE A 213 7.03 16.54 27.40
N SER A 214 5.94 15.80 27.27
CA SER A 214 5.89 14.34 27.42
C SER A 214 5.43 13.75 26.10
N ILE A 215 6.34 13.06 25.43
CA ILE A 215 6.09 12.40 24.14
C ILE A 215 6.15 10.90 24.37
N LEU A 216 5.13 10.18 23.89
CA LEU A 216 5.12 8.73 23.79
C LEU A 216 5.23 8.32 22.31
N PRO A 217 6.42 7.95 21.84
CA PRO A 217 6.59 7.42 20.50
C PRO A 217 6.17 5.95 20.44
N LEU A 218 5.38 5.61 19.43
CA LEU A 218 4.80 4.29 19.23
C LEU A 218 5.05 3.85 17.78
N TYR A 219 5.77 2.74 17.60
CA TYR A 219 5.94 2.11 16.30
C TYR A 219 4.94 0.97 16.17
N LEU A 220 4.07 1.04 15.17
CA LEU A 220 3.10 0.00 14.88
C LEU A 220 3.51 -0.74 13.61
N SER A 221 3.72 -2.05 13.74
CA SER A 221 3.92 -2.95 12.62
C SER A 221 2.78 -3.94 12.57
N ALA A 222 1.99 -3.91 11.50
CA ALA A 222 0.73 -4.67 11.37
C ALA A 222 0.84 -6.12 11.85
N ASN A 223 1.89 -6.84 11.45
CA ASN A 223 2.12 -8.23 11.87
C ASN A 223 3.43 -8.39 12.65
N GLY A 224 3.75 -7.44 13.54
CA GLY A 224 4.84 -7.58 14.52
C GLY A 224 6.24 -7.24 14.02
N PHE A 225 7.26 -7.70 14.76
CA PHE A 225 8.66 -7.31 14.63
C PHE A 225 9.57 -8.52 14.77
N ASP A 226 10.77 -8.44 14.19
CA ASP A 226 11.86 -9.32 14.60
C ASP A 226 12.44 -8.86 15.95
N GLU A 227 13.09 -9.78 16.64
CA GLU A 227 13.58 -9.59 18.01
C GLU A 227 14.60 -8.44 18.13
N ASP A 228 15.47 -8.28 17.12
CA ASP A 228 16.54 -7.27 17.16
C ASP A 228 15.97 -5.86 16.93
N SER A 229 15.07 -5.70 15.96
CA SER A 229 14.38 -4.43 15.70
C SER A 229 13.53 -3.99 16.90
N GLU A 230 12.77 -4.91 17.51
CA GLU A 230 11.95 -4.61 18.68
C GLU A 230 12.80 -4.19 19.89
N LYS A 231 13.87 -4.93 20.18
CA LYS A 231 14.83 -4.56 21.23
C LYS A 231 15.48 -3.20 20.98
N TRP A 232 15.84 -2.91 19.72
CA TRP A 232 16.45 -1.63 19.37
C TRP A 232 15.48 -0.47 19.59
N LEU A 233 14.21 -0.62 19.17
CA LEU A 233 13.16 0.37 19.40
C LEU A 233 12.96 0.63 20.91
N HIS A 234 12.88 -0.42 21.72
CA HIS A 234 12.72 -0.27 23.18
C HIS A 234 13.93 0.44 23.82
N LYS A 235 15.14 0.21 23.31
CA LYS A 235 16.35 0.92 23.77
C LYS A 235 16.30 2.42 23.45
N GLN A 236 15.59 2.82 22.39
CA GLN A 236 15.32 4.22 22.05
C GLN A 236 14.07 4.79 22.75
N GLU A 237 13.53 4.09 23.75
CA GLU A 237 12.30 4.47 24.46
C GLU A 237 11.05 4.55 23.54
N ILE A 238 11.05 3.76 22.46
CA ILE A 238 9.94 3.65 21.52
C ILE A 238 9.10 2.42 21.87
N PHE A 239 7.79 2.62 22.05
CA PHE A 239 6.84 1.56 22.33
C PHE A 239 6.50 0.81 21.04
N THR A 240 6.28 -0.49 21.12
CA THR A 240 5.91 -1.32 19.96
C THR A 240 4.47 -1.79 20.06
N SER A 241 3.84 -1.93 18.90
CA SER A 241 2.44 -2.35 18.76
C SER A 241 2.19 -3.04 17.43
N ASP A 242 1.09 -3.76 17.31
CA ASP A 242 0.66 -4.51 16.12
C ASP A 242 -0.86 -4.47 15.94
N ALA A 243 -1.36 -5.03 14.84
CA ALA A 243 -2.79 -5.02 14.56
C ALA A 243 -3.59 -5.78 15.66
N ASP A 244 -3.04 -6.88 16.16
CA ASP A 244 -3.68 -7.73 17.17
C ASP A 244 -3.86 -7.01 18.51
N SER A 245 -2.86 -6.29 19.00
CA SER A 245 -2.96 -5.45 20.22
C SER A 245 -3.98 -4.31 20.09
N TRP A 246 -4.29 -3.89 18.86
CA TRP A 246 -5.39 -2.95 18.58
C TRP A 246 -6.73 -3.62 18.28
N GLY A 247 -6.80 -4.96 18.28
CA GLY A 247 -8.01 -5.71 17.93
C GLY A 247 -8.41 -5.54 16.47
N ILE A 248 -7.44 -5.29 15.59
CA ILE A 248 -7.64 -5.06 14.16
C ILE A 248 -7.35 -6.37 13.42
N HIS A 249 -8.37 -6.96 12.81
CA HIS A 249 -8.19 -8.11 11.93
C HIS A 249 -7.82 -7.65 10.53
N ILE A 250 -6.56 -7.88 10.14
CA ILE A 250 -6.10 -7.66 8.77
C ILE A 250 -6.07 -9.03 8.10
N ASP A 251 -7.04 -9.30 7.22
CA ASP A 251 -6.99 -10.49 6.37
C ASP A 251 -5.69 -10.43 5.54
N CYS A 252 -4.80 -11.39 5.80
CA CYS A 252 -3.49 -11.50 5.15
C CYS A 252 -3.64 -11.97 3.71
#